data_AF-A0A2E9ITJ9-F1
#
_entry.id   AF-A0A2E9ITJ9-F1
#
_cell.length_a   1.000
_cell.length_b   1.000
_cell.length_c   1.000
_cell.angle_alpha   90.00
_cell.angle_beta   90.00
_cell.angle_gamma   90.00
#
_symmetry.space_group_name_H-M   'P 1'
#
loop_
_entity.id
_entity.type
_entity.pdbx_description
1 polymer ?
#
loop_
_entity_poly.entity_id
_entity_poly.type
_entity_poly.pdbx_seq_one_letter_code
_entity_poly.pdbx_strand_id
1 'polypeptide(L)'
;MASESLTVPESEIIKKTLLAIAHGSFIDDWEFGTLMGLSREEVKEIADRYPEVDEHDESATGCDDSWLAINNSFANLLEFSEEKENEYREYIPVSHAELEAIYTKWKNGK
;
A
#
# COMPACT_ATOMS: atom_id res chain seq x y z
N MET A 1 3.03 -10.50 -14.06
CA MET A 1 2.15 -9.30 -13.99
C MET A 1 1.08 -9.61 -12.96
N ALA A 2 1.31 -9.37 -11.65
CA ALA A 2 0.40 -9.88 -10.61
C ALA A 2 -0.99 -9.25 -10.60
N SER A 3 -1.15 -8.13 -11.31
CA SER A 3 -2.44 -7.59 -11.73
C SER A 3 -3.38 -8.65 -12.35
N GLU A 4 -2.88 -9.79 -12.84
CA GLU A 4 -3.71 -10.87 -13.37
C GLU A 4 -4.46 -11.69 -12.29
N SER A 5 -3.99 -11.69 -11.04
CA SER A 5 -4.64 -12.43 -9.95
C SER A 5 -5.70 -11.61 -9.22
N LEU A 6 -5.47 -10.31 -9.07
CA LEU A 6 -6.35 -9.39 -8.36
C LEU A 6 -7.56 -9.04 -9.23
N THR A 7 -8.73 -9.05 -8.60
CA THR A 7 -9.94 -8.49 -9.20
C THR A 7 -9.85 -6.95 -9.22
N VAL A 8 -10.62 -6.31 -10.09
CA VAL A 8 -10.70 -4.84 -10.15
C VAL A 8 -10.99 -4.21 -8.77
N PRO A 9 -11.94 -4.73 -7.96
CA PRO A 9 -12.16 -4.21 -6.61
C PRO A 9 -10.94 -4.36 -5.68
N GLU A 10 -10.23 -5.49 -5.71
CA GLU A 10 -9.05 -5.70 -4.86
C GLU A 10 -7.89 -4.77 -5.27
N SER A 11 -7.74 -4.53 -6.58
CA SER A 11 -6.77 -3.56 -7.09
C SER A 11 -7.08 -2.13 -6.60
N GLU A 12 -8.36 -1.74 -6.59
CA GLU A 12 -8.77 -0.45 -6.01
C GLU A 12 -8.47 -0.34 -4.50
N ILE A 13 -8.47 -1.46 -3.76
CA ILE A 13 -8.07 -1.45 -2.35
C ILE A 13 -6.57 -1.13 -2.23
N ILE A 14 -5.70 -1.69 -3.08
CA ILE A 14 -4.26 -1.35 -3.05
C ILE A 14 -4.04 0.15 -3.26
N LYS A 15 -4.72 0.74 -4.24
CA LYS A 15 -4.67 2.19 -4.46
C LYS A 15 -5.11 2.99 -3.23
N LYS A 16 -6.22 2.59 -2.60
CA LYS A 16 -6.74 3.23 -1.39
C LYS A 16 -5.79 3.09 -0.21
N THR A 17 -5.12 1.96 -0.06
CA THR A 17 -4.08 1.74 0.95
C THR A 17 -2.92 2.71 0.78
N LEU A 18 -2.42 2.88 -0.44
CA LEU A 18 -1.35 3.85 -0.75
C LEU A 18 -1.79 5.29 -0.42
N LEU A 19 -3.01 5.67 -0.85
CA LEU A 19 -3.56 7.00 -0.56
C LEU A 19 -3.77 7.23 0.95
N ALA A 20 -4.24 6.22 1.68
CA ALA A 20 -4.42 6.28 3.11
C ALA A 20 -3.09 6.55 3.82
N ILE A 21 -2.02 5.84 3.46
CA ILE A 21 -0.70 6.07 4.03
C ILE A 21 -0.16 7.45 3.65
N ALA A 22 -0.27 7.85 2.37
CA ALA A 22 0.24 9.13 1.90
C ALA A 22 -0.44 10.34 2.57
N HIS A 23 -1.76 10.29 2.76
CA HIS A 23 -2.56 11.40 3.29
C HIS A 23 -2.88 11.29 4.78
N GLY A 24 -2.86 10.10 5.34
CA GLY A 24 -3.24 9.84 6.72
C GLY A 24 -2.15 10.20 7.72
N SER A 25 -2.57 10.63 8.90
CA SER A 25 -1.70 11.00 10.03
C SER A 25 -1.32 9.79 10.90
N PHE A 26 -1.32 8.58 10.34
CA PHE A 26 -1.06 7.33 11.10
C PHE A 26 0.40 7.17 11.52
N ILE A 27 1.29 7.77 10.74
CA ILE A 27 2.75 7.77 10.90
C ILE A 27 3.19 9.22 10.99
N ASP A 28 3.97 9.58 12.01
CA ASP A 28 4.53 10.92 12.12
C ASP A 28 5.51 11.21 10.97
N ASP A 29 5.59 12.46 10.52
CA ASP A 29 6.43 12.84 9.36
C ASP A 29 7.91 12.48 9.54
N TRP A 30 8.42 12.53 10.78
CA TRP A 30 9.81 12.19 11.08
C TRP A 30 10.07 10.67 11.03
N GLU A 31 9.05 9.84 11.24
CA GLU A 31 9.13 8.36 11.15
C GLU A 31 8.83 7.86 9.74
N PHE A 32 8.06 8.63 8.96
CA PHE A 32 7.53 8.19 7.67
C PHE A 32 8.61 7.64 6.75
N GLY A 33 9.66 8.41 6.50
CA GLY A 33 10.77 7.97 5.64
C GLY A 33 11.52 6.75 6.16
N THR A 34 11.55 6.54 7.49
CA THR A 34 12.20 5.37 8.10
C THR A 34 11.35 4.12 7.97
N LEU A 35 10.03 4.22 8.17
CA LEU A 35 9.10 3.09 8.10
C LEU A 35 8.73 2.72 6.66
N MET A 36 8.59 3.72 5.79
CA MET A 36 8.17 3.54 4.40
C MET A 36 9.36 3.39 3.46
N GLY A 37 10.54 3.90 3.81
CA GLY A 37 11.67 4.00 2.88
C GLY A 37 11.46 5.02 1.76
N LEU A 38 10.35 5.76 1.81
CA LEU A 38 9.87 6.72 0.82
C LEU A 38 9.26 7.92 1.53
N SER A 39 9.16 9.05 0.84
CA SER A 39 8.38 10.21 1.26
C SER A 39 6.89 10.04 1.00
N ARG A 40 6.06 10.87 1.65
CA ARG A 40 4.60 10.90 1.41
C ARG A 40 4.28 11.25 -0.03
N GLU A 41 5.01 12.21 -0.62
CA GLU A 41 4.89 12.57 -2.03
C GLU A 41 5.18 11.37 -2.95
N GLU A 42 6.27 10.63 -2.74
CA GLU A 42 6.61 9.46 -3.56
C GLU A 42 5.52 8.37 -3.50
N VAL A 43 5.02 8.06 -2.30
CA VAL A 43 3.91 7.10 -2.12
C VAL A 43 2.66 7.59 -2.85
N LYS A 44 2.37 8.90 -2.79
CA LYS A 44 1.23 9.50 -3.49
C LYS A 44 1.38 9.40 -5.01
N GLU A 45 2.55 9.69 -5.56
CA GLU A 45 2.82 9.61 -7.00
C GLU A 45 2.63 8.18 -7.53
N ILE A 46 3.07 7.17 -6.76
CA ILE A 46 2.82 5.77 -7.04
C ILE A 46 1.32 5.46 -6.99
N ALA A 47 0.60 5.95 -5.98
CA ALA A 47 -0.85 5.76 -5.85
C ALA A 47 -1.63 6.34 -7.04
N ASP A 48 -1.21 7.50 -7.55
CA ASP A 48 -1.85 8.17 -8.68
C ASP A 48 -1.66 7.37 -9.98
N ARG A 49 -0.50 6.71 -10.14
CA ARG A 49 -0.15 5.88 -11.31
C ARG A 49 -0.70 4.45 -11.23
N TYR A 50 -0.98 3.94 -10.04
CA TYR A 50 -1.50 2.59 -9.86
C TYR A 50 -2.88 2.42 -10.56
N PRO A 51 -3.13 1.31 -11.31
CA PRO A 51 -2.33 0.08 -11.40
C PRO A 51 -1.34 0.01 -12.58
N GLU A 52 -0.97 1.13 -13.21
CA GLU A 52 -0.08 1.16 -14.39
C GLU A 52 1.41 1.03 -14.05
N VAL A 53 1.74 0.92 -12.76
CA VAL A 53 3.11 0.80 -12.24
C VAL A 53 3.66 -0.62 -12.34
N ASP A 54 4.98 -0.77 -12.36
CA ASP A 54 5.61 -2.10 -12.25
C ASP A 54 5.73 -2.52 -10.77
N GLU A 55 4.64 -3.06 -10.24
CA GLU A 55 4.50 -3.47 -8.83
C GLU A 55 5.40 -4.67 -8.42
N HIS A 56 6.18 -5.26 -9.33
CA HIS A 56 7.09 -6.39 -9.02
C HIS A 56 8.56 -6.14 -9.37
N ASP A 57 8.92 -4.92 -9.75
CA ASP A 57 10.34 -4.58 -9.85
C ASP A 57 10.93 -4.44 -8.44
N GLU A 58 11.44 -5.55 -7.92
CA GLU A 58 12.15 -5.61 -6.63
C GLU A 58 13.63 -5.20 -6.76
N SER A 59 14.09 -4.79 -7.95
CA SER A 59 15.51 -4.55 -8.16
C SER A 59 15.95 -3.21 -7.55
N ALA A 60 17.12 -3.19 -6.90
CA ALA A 60 17.72 -1.96 -6.37
C ALA A 60 18.12 -0.96 -7.49
N THR A 61 18.01 -1.37 -8.75
CA THR A 61 18.23 -0.58 -9.97
C THR A 61 16.95 -0.30 -10.74
N GLY A 62 15.81 -0.74 -10.19
CA GLY A 62 14.50 -0.59 -10.79
C GLY A 62 14.12 0.88 -10.86
N CYS A 63 13.40 1.26 -11.91
CA CYS A 63 12.97 2.65 -12.10
C CYS A 63 11.71 3.00 -11.31
N ASP A 64 11.16 2.09 -10.51
CA ASP A 64 9.87 2.26 -9.84
C ASP A 64 9.85 1.63 -8.44
N ASP A 65 9.74 2.44 -7.39
CA ASP A 65 9.64 2.00 -5.99
C ASP A 65 8.25 1.47 -5.61
N SER A 66 7.42 1.13 -6.61
CA SER A 66 6.03 0.69 -6.43
C SER A 66 5.89 -0.55 -5.56
N TRP A 67 6.77 -1.54 -5.71
CA TRP A 67 6.77 -2.70 -4.83
C TRP A 67 6.98 -2.30 -3.36
N LEU A 68 7.96 -1.43 -3.10
CA LEU A 68 8.31 -0.97 -1.76
C LEU A 68 7.16 -0.17 -1.14
N ALA A 69 6.56 0.75 -1.91
CA ALA A 69 5.42 1.55 -1.48
C ALA A 69 4.22 0.66 -1.10
N ILE A 70 3.86 -0.31 -1.95
CA ILE A 70 2.74 -1.22 -1.68
C ILE A 70 3.05 -2.09 -0.46
N ASN A 71 4.21 -2.76 -0.44
CA ASN A 71 4.60 -3.66 0.65
C ASN A 71 4.59 -2.94 2.01
N ASN A 72 5.24 -1.78 2.10
CA ASN A 72 5.35 -1.06 3.36
C ASN A 72 4.03 -0.41 3.77
N SER A 73 3.19 0.02 2.82
CA SER A 73 1.88 0.58 3.15
C SER A 73 0.98 -0.45 3.82
N PHE A 74 0.93 -1.66 3.26
CA PHE A 74 0.18 -2.76 3.85
C PHE A 74 0.79 -3.24 5.17
N ALA A 75 2.11 -3.40 5.24
CA ALA A 75 2.78 -3.85 6.47
C ALA A 75 2.47 -2.90 7.63
N ASN A 76 2.61 -1.59 7.44
CA ASN A 76 2.33 -0.62 8.49
C ASN A 76 0.84 -0.58 8.87
N LEU A 77 -0.08 -0.63 7.89
CA LEU A 77 -1.52 -0.64 8.19
C LEU A 77 -1.99 -1.90 8.90
N LEU A 78 -1.41 -3.06 8.58
CA LEU A 78 -1.72 -4.33 9.23
C LEU A 78 -1.06 -4.47 10.61
N GLU A 79 0.03 -3.77 10.88
CA GLU A 79 0.62 -3.70 12.21
C GLU A 79 -0.16 -2.78 13.16
N PHE A 80 -0.90 -1.80 12.63
CA PHE A 80 -1.80 -1.03 13.46
C PHE A 80 -2.93 -1.92 14.00
N SER A 81 -3.01 -1.98 15.32
CA SER A 81 -4.07 -2.69 16.03
C SER A 81 -5.47 -2.24 15.59
N GLU A 82 -6.48 -3.09 15.78
CA GLU A 82 -7.91 -2.79 15.55
C GLU A 82 -8.35 -1.41 16.08
N GLU A 83 -7.69 -0.89 17.13
CA GLU A 83 -7.93 0.44 17.69
C GLU A 83 -7.84 1.59 16.65
N LYS A 84 -6.95 1.48 15.66
CA LYS A 84 -6.82 2.46 14.57
C LYS A 84 -7.63 2.11 13.33
N GLU A 85 -8.33 0.97 13.32
CA GLU A 85 -9.16 0.55 12.18
C GLU A 85 -10.23 1.58 11.85
N ASN A 86 -10.80 2.23 12.86
CA ASN A 86 -11.78 3.28 12.64
C ASN A 86 -11.20 4.50 11.90
N GLU A 87 -9.90 4.79 12.07
CA GLU A 87 -9.26 5.95 11.44
C GLU A 87 -8.97 5.71 9.96
N TYR A 88 -8.54 4.50 9.57
CA TYR A 88 -8.28 4.20 8.17
C TYR A 88 -9.50 3.69 7.40
N ARG A 89 -10.58 3.27 8.08
CA ARG A 89 -11.85 2.84 7.44
C ARG A 89 -12.48 3.92 6.56
N GLU A 90 -12.21 5.19 6.84
CA GLU A 90 -12.63 6.30 5.97
C GLU A 90 -11.98 6.22 4.58
N TYR A 91 -10.77 5.67 4.51
CA TYR A 91 -10.00 5.52 3.27
C TYR A 91 -10.19 4.12 2.66
N ILE A 92 -10.23 3.08 3.50
CA ILE A 92 -10.18 1.68 3.12
C ILE A 92 -11.45 0.98 3.64
N PRO A 93 -12.48 0.78 2.79
CA PRO A 93 -13.79 0.29 3.22
C PRO A 93 -13.83 -1.25 3.29
N VAL A 94 -12.78 -1.89 3.80
CA VAL A 94 -12.70 -3.34 4.02
C VAL A 94 -12.22 -3.62 5.43
N SER A 95 -12.55 -4.81 5.94
CA SER A 95 -12.04 -5.26 7.25
C SER A 95 -10.54 -5.52 7.21
N HIS A 96 -9.91 -5.54 8.39
CA HIS A 96 -8.50 -5.91 8.52
C HIS A 96 -8.18 -7.28 7.90
N ALA A 97 -9.05 -8.28 8.10
CA ALA A 97 -8.88 -9.61 7.53
C ALA A 97 -8.96 -9.61 5.98
N GLU A 98 -9.85 -8.81 5.40
CA GLU A 98 -9.93 -8.63 3.95
C GLU A 98 -8.68 -7.93 3.41
N LEU A 99 -8.17 -6.93 4.13
CA LEU A 99 -6.93 -6.22 3.77
C LEU A 99 -5.72 -7.18 3.77
N GLU A 100 -5.60 -8.04 4.79
CA GLU A 100 -4.55 -9.06 4.88
C GLU A 100 -4.65 -10.09 3.75
N ALA A 101 -5.87 -10.51 3.39
CA ALA A 101 -6.10 -11.44 2.29
C ALA A 101 -5.69 -10.85 0.94
N ILE A 102 -6.01 -9.57 0.69
CA ILE A 102 -5.60 -8.85 -0.53
C ILE A 102 -4.09 -8.72 -0.58
N TYR A 103 -3.45 -8.33 0.52
CA TYR A 103 -1.99 -8.21 0.60
C TYR A 103 -1.29 -9.55 0.32
N THR A 104 -1.78 -10.63 0.93
CA THR A 104 -1.25 -11.98 0.73
C THR A 104 -1.39 -12.41 -0.73
N LYS A 105 -2.52 -12.10 -1.36
CA LYS A 105 -2.77 -12.40 -2.77
C LYS A 105 -1.83 -11.63 -3.69
N TRP A 106 -1.68 -10.32 -3.48
CA TRP A 106 -0.74 -9.47 -4.20
C TRP A 106 0.70 -10.00 -4.11
N LYS A 107 1.16 -10.29 -2.88
CA LYS A 107 2.53 -10.77 -2.61
C LYS A 107 2.86 -12.12 -3.28
N ASN A 108 1.86 -12.98 -3.44
CA ASN A 108 1.99 -14.30 -4.06
C ASN A 108 1.74 -14.29 -5.57
N GLY A 109 1.26 -13.19 -6.15
CA GLY A 109 0.94 -13.09 -7.59
C GLY A 109 2.15 -12.86 -8.50
N LYS A 110 3.37 -12.99 -7.98
CA LYS A 110 4.64 -12.86 -8.73
C LYS A 110 4.68 -13.75 -9.98
#